data_AF-A0A5D2SCA1-F1
#
_entry.id   AF-A0A5D2SCA1-F1
#
_cell.length_a   1.000
_cell.length_b   1.000
_cell.length_c   1.000
_cell.angle_alpha   90.00
_cell.angle_beta   90.00
_cell.angle_gamma   90.00
#
_symmetry.space_group_name_H-M   'P 1'
#
loop_
_entity.id
_entity.type
_entity.pdbx_description
1 polymer ?
#
loop_
_entity_poly.entity_id
_entity_poly.type
_entity_poly.pdbx_seq_one_letter_code
_entity_poly.pdbx_strand_id
1 'polypeptide(L)'
;MAANGTGLPMARKPLAKIVTDDKQGNGMCHDDSAKGVKAQTIDELHFLQKKRSAPTTPLEGNQGAFASLPDDERRRQQLQSISASLASLTRGTGPKVVRGDPAAKSSQAVEHVAHRHHHHVEAPAISVSDDSSLKFTHVLYNLSPAELYEQAVKYEKGSFITSSGALATLSGAKTGRSPRDKRVVMDDTTQNELWWGRGSPNIEMDEHTFLVNRERAVDYLNSLDKVFVNDQFLNWDPQNRIKVRIVSARAYHSLFMHNMCIRPTDEELENFGTPDFTIYNAGQFPCNRYTHYMTSSTSIDLNLARKEMVILGTQYAGEMKKGLFSVMHYLMPKRQILSLHSGCNMGIDGDVALFFGLSGTGKTTLSTDHNRYLIGDDEHCWSDYGVSNIEGGCYAKCIDLSREKEPDIWNAIKFGTVLENVVFDEHIREVEYGDKSVTGIYIMNNLGVKKRKFLDVKQFGREIIFTHCTGQFWTKPKTQLN
;
A
#
# COMPACT_ATOMS: atom_id res chain seq x y z
N MET A 1 -35.71 49.11 13.29
CA MET A 1 -36.37 47.95 13.93
C MET A 1 -35.48 46.74 13.73
N ALA A 2 -34.80 46.32 14.79
CA ALA A 2 -34.00 45.10 14.81
C ALA A 2 -34.95 43.90 14.97
N ALA A 3 -34.71 42.83 14.23
CA ALA A 3 -35.30 41.52 14.48
C ALA A 3 -34.18 40.50 14.61
N ASN A 4 -33.86 40.18 15.86
CA ASN A 4 -33.02 39.06 16.24
C ASN A 4 -33.77 37.75 15.97
N GLY A 5 -33.25 36.93 15.06
CA GLY A 5 -33.67 35.54 14.87
C GLY A 5 -32.60 34.61 15.40
N THR A 6 -32.62 34.34 16.70
CA THR A 6 -31.80 33.30 17.35
C THR A 6 -32.42 31.92 17.07
N GLY A 7 -32.00 31.25 16.00
CA GLY A 7 -32.27 29.84 15.77
C GLY A 7 -31.25 28.99 16.53
N LEU A 8 -31.59 28.52 17.73
CA LEU A 8 -30.86 27.44 18.39
C LEU A 8 -31.00 26.15 17.56
N PRO A 9 -29.92 25.41 17.26
CA PRO A 9 -30.05 24.11 16.61
C PRO A 9 -30.72 23.14 17.59
N MET A 10 -31.82 22.50 17.17
CA MET A 10 -32.44 21.41 17.94
C MET A 10 -31.39 20.31 18.17
N ALA A 11 -31.07 20.06 19.44
CA ALA A 11 -30.33 18.87 19.83
C ALA A 11 -31.14 17.62 19.43
N ARG A 12 -30.72 16.95 18.35
CA ARG A 12 -31.28 15.64 17.97
C ARG A 12 -30.93 14.63 19.07
N LYS A 13 -31.92 13.86 19.51
CA LYS A 13 -31.76 12.81 20.54
C LYS A 13 -30.63 11.84 20.13
N PRO A 14 -29.81 11.36 21.09
CA PRO A 14 -28.82 10.34 20.81
C PRO A 14 -29.49 9.10 20.23
N LEU A 15 -28.85 8.50 19.22
CA LEU A 15 -29.27 7.23 18.62
C LEU A 15 -29.33 6.15 19.71
N ALA A 16 -30.36 5.31 19.68
CA ALA A 16 -30.51 4.22 20.62
C ALA A 16 -29.31 3.26 20.52
N LYS A 17 -28.76 2.82 21.66
CA LYS A 17 -27.72 1.78 21.69
C LYS A 17 -28.27 0.52 21.02
N ILE A 18 -27.50 -0.04 20.08
CA ILE A 18 -27.80 -1.33 19.47
C ILE A 18 -27.70 -2.39 20.56
N VAL A 19 -28.83 -3.03 20.88
CA VAL A 19 -28.87 -4.21 21.76
C VAL A 19 -28.72 -5.44 20.87
N THR A 20 -27.58 -6.13 20.96
CA THR A 20 -27.37 -7.40 20.25
C THR A 20 -27.84 -8.56 21.13
N ASP A 21 -28.81 -9.35 20.64
CA ASP A 21 -29.21 -10.60 21.30
C ASP A 21 -28.07 -11.63 21.25
N ASP A 22 -27.73 -12.21 22.40
CA ASP A 22 -26.77 -13.31 22.55
C ASP A 22 -27.32 -14.61 21.92
N LYS A 23 -27.29 -14.70 20.59
CA LYS A 23 -27.45 -16.00 19.91
C LYS A 23 -26.08 -16.65 19.74
N GLN A 24 -25.93 -17.81 20.38
CA GLN A 24 -24.79 -18.71 20.25
C GLN A 24 -24.57 -19.10 18.77
N GLY A 25 -23.71 -18.36 18.09
CA GLY A 25 -23.16 -18.69 16.79
C GLY A 25 -21.67 -18.43 16.83
N ASN A 26 -20.87 -19.49 16.84
CA ASN A 26 -19.40 -19.42 16.89
C ASN A 26 -18.81 -19.06 15.50
N GLY A 27 -19.40 -18.09 14.83
CA GLY A 27 -19.02 -17.63 13.50
C GLY A 27 -18.27 -16.31 13.58
N MET A 28 -16.99 -16.35 13.95
CA MET A 28 -16.12 -15.22 13.62
C MET A 28 -16.03 -15.12 12.10
N CYS A 29 -16.48 -13.97 11.58
CA CYS A 29 -16.49 -13.64 10.16
C CYS A 29 -15.08 -13.80 9.54
N HIS A 30 -15.00 -14.36 8.33
CA HIS A 30 -13.75 -14.43 7.58
C HIS A 30 -13.29 -13.02 7.17
N ASP A 31 -12.41 -12.47 8.00
CA ASP A 31 -11.53 -11.36 7.75
C ASP A 31 -10.49 -11.73 6.66
N ASP A 32 -9.81 -10.77 6.03
CA ASP A 32 -8.66 -11.00 5.13
C ASP A 32 -7.43 -11.59 5.86
N SER A 33 -7.65 -12.29 6.97
CA SER A 33 -6.72 -13.16 7.64
C SER A 33 -6.33 -14.32 6.72
N ALA A 34 -5.12 -14.27 6.19
CA ALA A 34 -4.49 -15.42 5.54
C ALA A 34 -3.74 -16.27 6.57
N LYS A 35 -3.64 -17.59 6.34
CA LYS A 35 -2.65 -18.41 7.06
C LYS A 35 -1.26 -17.89 6.67
N GLY A 36 -0.39 -17.68 7.67
CA GLY A 36 1.00 -17.26 7.42
C GLY A 36 1.71 -18.22 6.48
N VAL A 37 2.63 -17.68 5.67
CA VAL A 37 3.42 -18.48 4.72
C VAL A 37 4.33 -19.42 5.49
N LYS A 38 4.49 -20.67 5.02
CA LYS A 38 5.36 -21.68 5.65
C LYS A 38 6.87 -21.44 5.42
N ALA A 39 7.26 -20.34 4.80
CA ALA A 39 8.65 -20.00 4.57
C ALA A 39 9.32 -19.59 5.90
N GLN A 40 10.49 -20.16 6.18
CA GLN A 40 11.25 -19.90 7.41
C GLN A 40 12.17 -18.69 7.27
N THR A 41 12.49 -18.29 6.04
CA THR A 41 13.37 -17.15 5.74
C THR A 41 12.80 -16.23 4.67
N ILE A 42 13.26 -14.98 4.64
CA ILE A 42 12.93 -14.02 3.59
C ILE A 42 13.44 -14.51 2.23
N ASP A 43 14.62 -15.14 2.18
CA ASP A 43 15.19 -15.68 0.94
C ASP A 43 14.35 -16.84 0.37
N GLU A 44 13.82 -17.72 1.22
CA GLU A 44 12.89 -18.77 0.81
C GLU A 44 11.60 -18.17 0.24
N LEU A 45 11.08 -17.10 0.86
CA LEU A 45 9.91 -16.39 0.35
C LEU A 45 10.18 -15.76 -1.03
N HIS A 46 11.35 -15.15 -1.23
CA HIS A 46 11.76 -14.62 -2.53
C HIS A 46 11.96 -15.71 -3.58
N PHE A 47 12.38 -16.89 -3.18
CA PHE A 47 12.47 -18.05 -4.07
C PHE A 47 11.07 -18.50 -4.52
N LEU A 48 10.09 -18.56 -3.61
CA LEU A 48 8.70 -18.90 -3.95
C LEU A 48 8.05 -17.88 -4.90
N GLN A 49 8.43 -16.61 -4.79
CA GLN A 49 7.91 -15.55 -5.66
C GLN A 49 8.35 -15.71 -7.13
N LYS A 50 9.47 -16.38 -7.38
CA LYS A 50 10.08 -16.50 -8.70
C LYS A 50 10.01 -17.94 -9.19
N LYS A 51 9.31 -18.16 -10.29
CA LYS A 51 9.37 -19.45 -10.98
C LYS A 51 10.50 -19.47 -11.99
N ARG A 52 11.24 -20.58 -12.00
CA ARG A 52 12.22 -20.86 -13.04
C ARG A 52 11.49 -21.06 -14.35
N SER A 53 11.89 -20.32 -15.37
CA SER A 53 11.35 -20.49 -16.71
C SER A 53 11.66 -21.90 -17.23
N ALA A 54 10.76 -22.44 -18.03
CA ALA A 54 11.10 -23.58 -18.87
C ALA A 54 12.27 -23.17 -19.80
N PRO A 55 13.29 -24.02 -20.01
CA PRO A 55 14.41 -23.68 -20.88
C PRO A 55 13.89 -23.33 -22.28
N THR A 56 14.16 -22.10 -22.73
CA THR A 56 13.75 -21.57 -24.03
C THR A 56 14.59 -22.08 -25.21
N THR A 57 15.50 -23.02 -24.96
CA THR A 57 16.27 -23.68 -26.02
C THR A 57 15.37 -24.71 -26.71
N PRO A 58 15.09 -24.59 -28.01
CA PRO A 58 14.36 -25.62 -28.74
C PRO A 58 15.13 -26.94 -28.64
N LEU A 59 14.49 -28.00 -28.15
CA LEU A 59 14.94 -29.38 -28.38
C LEU A 59 14.58 -29.77 -29.82
N GLU A 60 15.08 -29.04 -30.81
CA GLU A 60 15.12 -29.56 -32.18
C GLU A 60 16.42 -30.34 -32.34
N GLY A 61 16.29 -31.66 -32.27
CA GLY A 61 17.43 -32.56 -32.35
C GLY A 61 16.99 -33.95 -32.74
N ASN A 62 16.90 -34.16 -34.04
CA ASN A 62 17.00 -35.44 -34.72
C ASN A 62 17.93 -36.41 -33.96
N GLN A 63 17.54 -37.69 -33.84
CA GLN A 63 18.36 -38.72 -33.21
C GLN A 63 19.75 -38.75 -33.85
N GLY A 64 20.78 -38.37 -33.08
CA GLY A 64 22.16 -38.31 -33.58
C GLY A 64 23.20 -38.00 -32.49
N ALA A 65 23.68 -39.07 -31.85
CA ALA A 65 25.00 -39.23 -31.22
C ALA A 65 25.61 -38.06 -30.40
N PHE A 66 24.96 -37.62 -29.31
CA PHE A 66 25.69 -37.13 -28.13
C PHE A 66 24.95 -37.54 -26.85
N ALA A 67 25.45 -38.57 -26.20
CA ALA A 67 25.01 -39.01 -24.89
C ALA A 67 25.34 -37.96 -23.81
N SER A 68 24.51 -37.97 -22.77
CA SER A 68 24.53 -37.14 -21.56
C SER A 68 25.94 -36.76 -21.04
N LEU A 69 26.30 -35.49 -21.19
CA LEU A 69 27.43 -34.89 -20.46
C LEU A 69 26.98 -34.53 -19.02
N PRO A 70 27.77 -34.89 -17.98
CA PRO A 70 27.50 -34.51 -16.60
C PRO A 70 27.45 -32.99 -16.41
N ASP A 71 26.63 -32.51 -15.47
CA ASP A 71 26.36 -31.07 -15.24
C ASP A 71 27.63 -30.24 -14.97
N ASP A 72 28.67 -30.84 -14.39
CA ASP A 72 29.96 -30.18 -14.13
C ASP A 72 30.72 -29.85 -15.42
N GLU A 73 30.60 -30.70 -16.44
CA GLU A 73 31.25 -30.50 -17.74
C GLU A 73 30.51 -29.43 -18.56
N ARG A 74 29.18 -29.38 -18.44
CA ARG A 74 28.34 -28.32 -19.01
C ARG A 74 28.66 -26.95 -18.39
N ARG A 75 28.86 -26.89 -17.06
CA ARG A 75 29.30 -25.66 -16.36
C ARG A 75 30.70 -25.22 -16.79
N ARG A 76 31.64 -26.16 -16.96
CA ARG A 76 32.99 -25.85 -17.48
C ARG A 76 32.95 -25.29 -18.89
N GLN A 77 32.14 -25.87 -19.78
CA GLN A 77 31.98 -25.35 -21.15
C GLN A 77 31.33 -23.97 -21.18
N GLN A 78 30.33 -23.70 -20.32
CA GLN A 78 29.76 -22.34 -20.17
C GLN A 78 30.79 -21.34 -19.64
N LEU A 79 31.58 -21.71 -18.62
CA LEU A 79 32.64 -20.84 -18.09
C LEU A 79 33.75 -20.59 -19.12
N GLN A 80 34.09 -21.59 -19.94
CA GLN A 80 35.01 -21.42 -21.06
C GLN A 80 34.45 -20.53 -22.17
N SER A 81 33.15 -20.65 -22.50
CA SER A 81 32.47 -19.79 -23.47
C SER A 81 32.40 -18.33 -23.01
N ILE A 82 32.11 -18.11 -21.73
CA ILE A 82 32.12 -16.77 -21.10
C ILE A 82 33.54 -16.21 -21.07
N SER A 83 34.54 -17.03 -20.71
CA SER A 83 35.94 -16.61 -20.71
C SER A 83 36.45 -16.29 -22.11
N ALA A 84 36.04 -17.04 -23.14
CA ALA A 84 36.36 -16.75 -24.53
C ALA A 84 35.70 -15.46 -25.04
N SER A 85 34.43 -15.24 -24.66
CA SER A 85 33.71 -14.00 -24.97
C SER A 85 34.33 -12.77 -24.29
N LEU A 86 34.79 -12.91 -23.04
CA LEU A 86 35.50 -11.86 -22.31
C LEU A 86 36.92 -11.63 -22.85
N ALA A 87 37.62 -12.68 -23.28
CA ALA A 87 38.94 -12.59 -23.91
C ALA A 87 38.89 -11.93 -25.31
N SER A 88 37.75 -12.00 -26.00
CA SER A 88 37.53 -11.37 -27.30
C SER A 88 37.27 -9.85 -27.24
N LEU A 89 37.05 -9.28 -26.04
CA LEU A 89 36.70 -7.86 -25.86
C LEU A 89 37.88 -6.95 -25.47
N THR A 90 39.11 -7.46 -25.42
CA THR A 90 40.30 -6.67 -24.97
C THR A 90 41.36 -6.41 -26.05
N ARG A 91 40.99 -6.18 -27.32
CA ARG A 91 41.94 -5.63 -28.32
C ARG A 91 41.37 -4.48 -29.15
N GLY A 92 41.90 -3.28 -28.87
CA GLY A 92 41.86 -2.05 -29.67
C GLY A 92 40.53 -1.30 -29.58
N THR A 93 40.42 -0.05 -29.11
CA THR A 93 41.34 1.08 -29.03
C THR A 93 40.81 2.04 -27.95
N GLY A 94 41.57 2.27 -26.88
CA GLY A 94 41.31 3.33 -25.90
C GLY A 94 42.15 4.58 -26.21
N PRO A 95 41.67 5.80 -25.94
CA PRO A 95 42.42 7.03 -26.19
C PRO A 95 43.69 7.08 -25.33
N LYS A 96 44.83 7.43 -25.96
CA LYS A 96 46.14 7.58 -25.30
C LYS A 96 46.20 8.89 -24.51
N VAL A 97 46.41 8.80 -23.20
CA VAL A 97 46.77 9.96 -22.36
C VAL A 97 48.25 10.23 -22.53
N VAL A 98 48.61 11.40 -23.06
CA VAL A 98 50.00 11.89 -23.08
C VAL A 98 50.17 12.86 -21.92
N ARG A 99 51.16 12.60 -21.07
CA ARG A 99 51.55 13.46 -19.95
C ARG A 99 52.70 14.36 -20.41
N GLY A 100 52.53 15.68 -20.37
CA GLY A 100 53.62 16.64 -20.61
C GLY A 100 53.13 18.08 -20.79
N ASP A 101 53.45 18.95 -19.83
CA ASP A 101 53.45 20.41 -20.02
C ASP A 101 54.59 20.81 -20.97
N PRO A 102 54.38 21.86 -21.79
CA PRO A 102 55.23 23.05 -21.61
C PRO A 102 54.56 24.41 -21.87
N ALA A 103 54.88 25.35 -20.97
CA ALA A 103 55.12 26.79 -21.13
C ALA A 103 54.45 27.65 -22.24
N ALA A 104 53.71 28.66 -21.77
CA ALA A 104 53.71 30.09 -22.15
C ALA A 104 53.81 30.54 -23.63
N LYS A 105 52.75 31.23 -24.12
CA LYS A 105 52.82 32.62 -24.67
C LYS A 105 51.44 33.20 -25.05
N SER A 106 51.17 34.38 -24.46
CA SER A 106 50.34 35.55 -24.81
C SER A 106 49.27 35.56 -25.94
N SER A 107 48.15 36.21 -25.56
CA SER A 107 47.29 37.20 -26.27
C SER A 107 46.33 36.74 -27.37
N GLN A 108 45.00 36.84 -27.14
CA GLN A 108 44.17 38.03 -27.39
C GLN A 108 42.72 37.77 -26.92
N ALA A 109 42.06 38.85 -26.50
CA ALA A 109 40.73 38.88 -25.87
C ALA A 109 39.59 38.79 -26.89
N VAL A 110 38.52 38.09 -26.51
CA VAL A 110 37.17 38.32 -27.04
C VAL A 110 36.19 38.21 -25.87
N GLU A 111 35.48 39.31 -25.59
CA GLU A 111 34.38 39.39 -24.63
C GLU A 111 33.16 38.62 -25.16
N HIS A 112 32.47 37.85 -24.30
CA HIS A 112 31.01 37.69 -24.41
C HIS A 112 30.39 37.21 -23.07
N VAL A 113 29.68 38.15 -22.44
CA VAL A 113 28.38 38.08 -21.75
C VAL A 113 28.15 36.99 -20.69
N ALA A 114 27.97 37.46 -19.45
CA ALA A 114 27.72 36.71 -18.23
C ALA A 114 26.31 36.07 -18.16
N HIS A 115 26.26 34.78 -17.80
CA HIS A 115 25.11 34.17 -17.15
C HIS A 115 25.43 33.95 -15.65
N ARG A 116 24.55 34.48 -14.78
CA ARG A 116 24.63 34.37 -13.32
C ARG A 116 24.59 32.91 -12.88
N HIS A 117 25.65 32.43 -12.23
CA HIS A 117 25.62 31.20 -11.44
C HIS A 117 24.97 31.48 -10.07
N HIS A 118 23.97 30.68 -9.72
CA HIS A 118 23.43 30.60 -8.36
C HIS A 118 24.52 30.11 -7.40
N HIS A 119 24.69 30.83 -6.30
CA HIS A 119 25.61 30.51 -5.21
C HIS A 119 25.32 29.13 -4.63
N HIS A 120 26.24 28.18 -4.85
CA HIS A 120 26.41 27.04 -3.96
C HIS A 120 27.20 27.51 -2.73
N VAL A 121 26.57 27.46 -1.56
CA VAL A 121 27.29 27.59 -0.29
C VAL A 121 27.89 26.22 0.02
N GLU A 122 29.21 26.09 -0.16
CA GLU A 122 29.97 24.97 0.38
C GLU A 122 30.00 25.06 1.91
N ALA A 123 29.40 24.08 2.59
CA ALA A 123 29.58 23.89 4.02
C ALA A 123 30.89 23.13 4.26
N PRO A 124 31.71 23.52 5.25
CA PRO A 124 33.03 22.93 5.47
C PRO A 124 32.89 21.50 6.01
N ALA A 125 33.66 20.59 5.42
CA ALA A 125 33.81 19.21 5.88
C ALA A 125 34.57 19.19 7.22
N ILE A 126 33.85 18.96 8.32
CA ILE A 126 34.44 18.59 9.60
C ILE A 126 34.51 17.06 9.64
N SER A 127 35.72 16.52 9.67
CA SER A 127 35.98 15.11 9.96
C SER A 127 35.83 14.88 11.46
N VAL A 128 34.64 14.47 11.90
CA VAL A 128 34.43 14.03 13.28
C VAL A 128 34.53 12.50 13.31
N SER A 129 35.59 12.00 13.92
CA SER A 129 35.71 10.60 14.32
C SER A 129 35.13 10.50 15.73
N ASP A 130 33.83 10.21 15.84
CA ASP A 130 33.15 10.00 17.12
C ASP A 130 32.36 8.68 17.08
N ASP A 131 32.64 7.80 18.05
CA ASP A 131 31.96 6.53 18.35
C ASP A 131 30.48 6.72 18.79
N SER A 132 29.95 7.94 18.68
CA SER A 132 28.56 8.33 18.95
C SER A 132 27.93 9.15 17.81
N SER A 133 28.48 9.08 16.59
CA SER A 133 27.88 9.74 15.43
C SER A 133 26.53 9.09 15.10
N LEU A 134 25.45 9.68 15.62
CA LEU A 134 24.08 9.35 15.23
C LEU A 134 24.00 9.43 13.71
N LYS A 135 23.87 8.27 13.07
CA LYS A 135 23.74 8.14 11.64
C LYS A 135 22.55 9.00 11.20
N PHE A 136 22.79 9.93 10.29
CA PHE A 136 21.73 10.77 9.75
C PHE A 136 20.80 9.94 8.84
N THR A 137 19.53 9.82 9.21
CA THR A 137 18.50 9.20 8.37
C THR A 137 17.99 10.20 7.35
N HIS A 138 18.09 9.85 6.07
CA HIS A 138 17.53 10.68 5.00
C HIS A 138 16.00 10.58 4.96
N VAL A 139 15.31 11.70 5.11
CA VAL A 139 13.84 11.74 5.00
C VAL A 139 13.46 12.10 3.57
N LEU A 140 12.80 11.17 2.88
CA LEU A 140 12.39 11.31 1.49
C LEU A 140 10.89 11.62 1.43
N TYR A 141 10.55 12.89 1.18
CA TYR A 141 9.18 13.40 1.18
C TYR A 141 8.52 13.29 -0.19
N ASN A 142 7.27 12.81 -0.21
CA ASN A 142 6.33 12.88 -1.33
C ASN A 142 6.92 12.46 -2.68
N LEU A 143 7.81 11.46 -2.67
CA LEU A 143 8.46 10.97 -3.88
C LEU A 143 7.44 10.55 -4.94
N SER A 144 7.77 10.84 -6.19
CA SER A 144 6.98 10.38 -7.33
C SER A 144 7.00 8.85 -7.44
N PRO A 145 6.02 8.23 -8.12
CA PRO A 145 6.06 6.80 -8.39
C PRO A 145 7.35 6.32 -9.05
N ALA A 146 7.95 7.10 -9.94
CA ALA A 146 9.22 6.75 -10.58
C ALA A 146 10.37 6.67 -9.57
N GLU A 147 10.51 7.68 -8.73
CA GLU A 147 11.53 7.68 -7.66
C GLU A 147 11.29 6.52 -6.69
N LEU A 148 10.03 6.23 -6.33
CA LEU A 148 9.70 5.09 -5.45
C LEU A 148 10.06 3.74 -6.08
N TYR A 149 9.89 3.58 -7.39
CA TYR A 149 10.36 2.41 -8.12
C TYR A 149 11.88 2.26 -8.05
N GLU A 150 12.62 3.35 -8.30
CA GLU A 150 14.08 3.34 -8.21
C GLU A 150 14.55 2.96 -6.80
N GLN A 151 13.90 3.51 -5.78
CA GLN A 151 14.20 3.22 -4.38
C GLN A 151 13.90 1.75 -4.04
N ALA A 152 12.75 1.23 -4.48
CA ALA A 152 12.37 -0.16 -4.24
C ALA A 152 13.33 -1.14 -4.96
N VAL A 153 13.54 -0.97 -6.27
CA VAL A 153 14.36 -1.91 -7.06
C VAL A 153 15.83 -1.88 -6.63
N LYS A 154 16.36 -0.70 -6.28
CA LYS A 154 17.78 -0.56 -5.91
C LYS A 154 18.09 -1.03 -4.49
N TYR A 155 17.17 -0.81 -3.53
CA TYR A 155 17.48 -0.99 -2.11
C TYR A 155 16.59 -1.99 -1.38
N GLU A 156 15.43 -2.36 -1.92
CA GLU A 156 14.58 -3.38 -1.33
C GLU A 156 14.78 -4.72 -2.04
N LYS A 157 15.51 -5.62 -1.37
CA LYS A 157 15.65 -6.98 -1.85
C LYS A 157 14.27 -7.62 -2.06
N GLY A 158 14.09 -8.20 -3.24
CA GLY A 158 12.83 -8.84 -3.63
C GLY A 158 11.76 -7.94 -4.21
N SER A 159 12.10 -6.69 -4.54
CA SER A 159 11.27 -5.84 -5.38
C SER A 159 11.67 -6.03 -6.85
N PHE A 160 10.70 -6.27 -7.71
CA PHE A 160 10.91 -6.53 -9.13
C PHE A 160 9.92 -5.74 -9.98
N ILE A 161 10.29 -5.50 -11.24
CA ILE A 161 9.37 -4.96 -12.24
C ILE A 161 8.84 -6.13 -13.07
N THR A 162 7.52 -6.25 -13.17
CA THR A 162 6.84 -7.26 -14.01
C THR A 162 6.85 -6.85 -15.48
N SER A 163 6.49 -7.77 -16.38
CA SER A 163 6.38 -7.48 -17.83
C SER A 163 5.39 -6.35 -18.14
N SER A 164 4.41 -6.14 -17.27
CA SER A 164 3.45 -5.04 -17.35
C SER A 164 3.97 -3.69 -16.83
N GLY A 165 5.14 -3.67 -16.20
CA GLY A 165 5.71 -2.48 -15.54
C GLY A 165 5.25 -2.29 -14.09
N ALA A 166 4.46 -3.18 -13.52
CA ALA A 166 4.07 -3.11 -12.11
C ALA A 166 5.26 -3.48 -11.19
N LEU A 167 5.30 -2.90 -9.99
CA LEU A 167 6.24 -3.24 -8.94
C LEU A 167 5.73 -4.47 -8.17
N ALA A 168 6.31 -5.63 -8.42
CA ALA A 168 6.06 -6.83 -7.63
C ALA A 168 6.90 -6.86 -6.36
N THR A 169 6.29 -7.13 -5.21
CA THR A 169 6.99 -7.25 -3.92
C THR A 169 6.33 -8.26 -3.00
N LEU A 170 6.94 -8.50 -1.83
CA LEU A 170 6.43 -9.37 -0.78
C LEU A 170 6.18 -8.60 0.52
N SER A 171 5.13 -9.02 1.22
CA SER A 171 4.72 -8.53 2.54
C SER A 171 5.38 -9.29 3.71
N GLY A 172 6.33 -10.17 3.42
CA GLY A 172 7.03 -10.98 4.42
C GLY A 172 6.14 -12.10 4.98
N ALA A 173 6.28 -12.39 6.27
CA ALA A 173 5.59 -13.51 6.92
C ALA A 173 4.06 -13.36 6.98
N LYS A 174 3.57 -12.11 6.95
CA LYS A 174 2.14 -11.78 7.02
C LYS A 174 1.67 -11.37 5.63
N THR A 175 0.83 -12.20 5.00
CA THR A 175 0.26 -11.96 3.66
C THR A 175 -1.21 -11.53 3.71
N GLY A 176 -1.66 -11.13 4.88
CA GLY A 176 -3.03 -10.74 5.19
C GLY A 176 -3.07 -10.04 6.55
N ARG A 177 -4.27 -9.63 6.97
CA ARG A 177 -4.44 -8.90 8.23
C ARG A 177 -4.10 -9.77 9.44
N SER A 178 -3.72 -9.12 10.53
CA SER A 178 -3.53 -9.72 11.86
C SER A 178 -4.53 -9.18 12.88
N PRO A 179 -5.84 -9.52 12.79
CA PRO A 179 -6.88 -8.93 13.66
C PRO A 179 -6.64 -9.13 15.15
N ARG A 180 -6.01 -10.26 15.54
CA ARG A 180 -5.67 -10.58 16.93
C ARG A 180 -4.52 -9.74 17.49
N ASP A 181 -3.77 -9.05 16.63
CA ASP A 181 -2.65 -8.19 17.00
C ASP A 181 -3.01 -6.69 16.89
N LYS A 182 -4.25 -6.37 16.47
CA LYS A 182 -4.78 -4.99 16.51
C LYS A 182 -5.03 -4.58 17.96
N ARG A 183 -4.68 -3.35 18.32
CA ARG A 183 -4.91 -2.77 19.64
C ARG A 183 -5.38 -1.33 19.52
N VAL A 184 -6.21 -0.88 20.46
CA VAL A 184 -6.70 0.50 20.55
C VAL A 184 -6.52 0.99 21.97
N VAL A 185 -5.94 2.17 22.13
CA VAL A 185 -5.75 2.78 23.45
C VAL A 185 -7.12 3.06 24.09
N MET A 186 -7.32 2.52 25.28
CA MET A 186 -8.47 2.81 26.12
C MET A 186 -8.11 4.00 27.02
N ASP A 187 -8.71 5.15 26.75
CA ASP A 187 -8.64 6.37 27.55
C ASP A 187 -10.04 6.77 28.03
N ASP A 188 -10.15 7.85 28.80
CA ASP A 188 -11.41 8.32 29.38
C ASP A 188 -12.50 8.58 28.32
N THR A 189 -12.10 8.93 27.09
CA THR A 189 -13.01 9.17 25.97
C THR A 189 -13.37 7.85 25.29
N THR A 190 -12.38 7.06 24.87
CA THR A 190 -12.60 5.86 24.06
C THR A 190 -13.23 4.71 24.85
N GLN A 191 -13.09 4.68 26.18
CA GLN A 191 -13.77 3.73 27.05
C GLN A 191 -15.29 3.75 26.86
N ASN A 192 -15.85 4.95 26.67
CA ASN A 192 -17.30 5.15 26.57
C ASN A 192 -17.82 5.17 25.14
N GLU A 193 -16.95 5.49 24.17
CA GLU A 193 -17.33 5.63 22.76
C GLU A 193 -17.13 4.35 21.93
N LEU A 194 -16.16 3.51 22.29
CA LEU A 194 -15.85 2.30 21.53
C LEU A 194 -16.56 1.06 22.09
N TRP A 195 -16.85 0.12 21.19
CA TRP A 195 -17.31 -1.21 21.58
C TRP A 195 -16.12 -2.04 22.06
N TRP A 196 -16.17 -2.54 23.29
CA TRP A 196 -15.15 -3.37 23.91
C TRP A 196 -15.68 -4.77 24.26
N GLY A 197 -14.77 -5.71 24.49
CA GLY A 197 -15.11 -7.05 24.97
C GLY A 197 -15.40 -8.06 23.86
N ARG A 198 -16.15 -9.11 24.20
CA ARG A 198 -16.36 -10.28 23.32
C ARG A 198 -17.04 -9.88 22.02
N GLY A 199 -16.47 -10.32 20.90
CA GLY A 199 -16.98 -10.04 19.55
C GLY A 199 -16.56 -8.70 18.98
N SER A 200 -16.00 -7.80 19.80
CA SER A 200 -15.47 -6.53 19.31
C SER A 200 -14.17 -6.74 18.52
N PRO A 201 -13.97 -6.00 17.42
CA PRO A 201 -12.66 -5.92 16.75
C PRO A 201 -11.66 -5.02 17.50
N ASN A 202 -12.07 -4.34 18.57
CA ASN A 202 -11.20 -3.48 19.38
C ASN A 202 -10.69 -4.27 20.59
N ILE A 203 -9.38 -4.45 20.64
CA ILE A 203 -8.68 -5.04 21.79
C ILE A 203 -7.96 -3.89 22.49
N GLU A 204 -8.16 -3.77 23.80
CA GLU A 204 -7.65 -2.66 24.59
C GLU A 204 -6.13 -2.67 24.74
N MET A 205 -5.57 -1.49 24.99
CA MET A 205 -4.21 -1.24 25.44
C MET A 205 -4.18 0.04 26.29
N ASP A 206 -3.24 0.16 27.22
CA ASP A 206 -2.96 1.42 27.91
C ASP A 206 -2.05 2.37 27.07
N GLU A 207 -2.03 3.65 27.43
CA GLU A 207 -1.22 4.66 26.72
C GLU A 207 0.29 4.41 26.91
N HIS A 208 0.74 3.92 28.06
CA HIS A 208 2.15 3.68 28.33
C HIS A 208 2.73 2.65 27.36
N THR A 209 2.03 1.53 27.17
CA THR A 209 2.37 0.46 26.25
C THR A 209 2.39 0.97 24.81
N PHE A 210 1.41 1.81 24.43
CA PHE A 210 1.40 2.46 23.12
C PHE A 210 2.66 3.31 22.90
N LEU A 211 3.04 4.12 23.90
CA LEU A 211 4.24 4.95 23.82
C LEU A 211 5.51 4.12 23.71
N VAL A 212 5.62 2.99 24.42
CA VAL A 212 6.75 2.06 24.28
C VAL A 212 6.86 1.54 22.84
N ASN A 213 5.75 1.10 22.24
CA ASN A 213 5.76 0.62 20.86
C ASN A 213 6.03 1.75 19.86
N ARG A 214 5.50 2.95 20.11
CA ARG A 214 5.76 4.16 19.31
C ARG A 214 7.24 4.54 19.33
N GLU A 215 7.86 4.58 20.50
CA GLU A 215 9.30 4.84 20.63
C GLU A 215 10.12 3.79 19.88
N ARG A 216 9.81 2.50 20.05
CA ARG A 216 10.46 1.43 19.28
C ARG A 216 10.35 1.61 17.77
N ALA A 217 9.17 2.01 17.28
CA ALA A 217 8.96 2.27 15.86
C ALA A 217 9.78 3.46 15.37
N VAL A 218 9.79 4.56 16.14
CA VAL A 218 10.57 5.77 15.83
C VAL A 218 12.07 5.49 15.85
N ASP A 219 12.57 4.78 16.86
CA ASP A 219 13.98 4.39 16.98
C ASP A 219 14.41 3.52 15.82
N TYR A 220 13.58 2.53 15.44
CA TYR A 220 13.85 1.71 14.26
C TYR A 220 13.91 2.57 12.99
N LEU A 221 12.92 3.43 12.76
CA LEU A 221 12.88 4.30 11.58
C LEU A 221 14.09 5.23 11.53
N ASN A 222 14.51 5.79 12.66
CA ASN A 222 15.71 6.62 12.79
C ASN A 222 17.04 5.84 12.72
N SER A 223 17.01 4.51 12.77
CA SER A 223 18.21 3.68 12.57
C SER A 223 18.48 3.37 11.09
N LEU A 224 17.50 3.60 10.22
CA LEU A 224 17.59 3.33 8.79
C LEU A 224 18.43 4.40 8.08
N ASP A 225 19.00 4.03 6.92
CA ASP A 225 19.64 5.01 6.02
C ASP A 225 18.66 6.09 5.54
N LYS A 226 17.40 5.71 5.38
CA LYS A 226 16.33 6.56 4.89
C LYS A 226 14.96 6.09 5.34
N VAL A 227 14.02 7.03 5.36
CA VAL A 227 12.60 6.79 5.57
C VAL A 227 11.80 7.53 4.51
N PHE A 228 10.61 7.01 4.20
CA PHE A 228 9.72 7.59 3.21
C PHE A 228 8.55 8.24 3.94
N VAL A 229 8.30 9.50 3.63
CA VAL A 229 7.17 10.26 4.17
C VAL A 229 6.28 10.67 3.03
N ASN A 230 4.99 10.37 3.11
CA ASN A 230 4.01 10.94 2.20
C ASN A 230 2.84 11.57 2.96
N ASP A 231 2.46 12.75 2.49
CA ASP A 231 1.33 13.54 2.97
C ASP A 231 0.20 13.36 1.96
N GLN A 232 -0.94 12.91 2.43
CA GLN A 232 -2.08 12.53 1.61
C GLN A 232 -3.40 12.94 2.27
N PHE A 233 -4.49 12.84 1.52
CA PHE A 233 -5.84 13.04 2.03
C PHE A 233 -6.66 11.75 2.05
N LEU A 234 -7.64 11.70 2.94
CA LEU A 234 -8.76 10.78 2.90
C LEU A 234 -10.05 11.56 2.71
N ASN A 235 -11.05 10.92 2.12
CA ASN A 235 -12.38 11.45 1.84
C ASN A 235 -12.39 12.57 0.78
N TRP A 236 -13.08 12.29 -0.33
CA TRP A 236 -13.24 13.24 -1.43
C TRP A 236 -14.19 14.41 -1.12
N ASP A 237 -15.00 14.33 -0.04
CA ASP A 237 -15.76 15.47 0.45
C ASP A 237 -14.82 16.51 1.08
N PRO A 238 -14.66 17.72 0.49
CA PRO A 238 -13.72 18.72 0.98
C PRO A 238 -14.01 19.19 2.42
N GLN A 239 -15.28 19.15 2.86
CA GLN A 239 -15.64 19.56 4.23
C GLN A 239 -15.26 18.52 5.27
N ASN A 240 -15.11 17.26 4.84
CA ASN A 240 -14.85 16.11 5.71
C ASN A 240 -13.55 15.39 5.38
N ARG A 241 -12.68 16.04 4.62
CA ARG A 241 -11.34 15.57 4.27
C ARG A 241 -10.47 15.46 5.53
N ILE A 242 -9.64 14.43 5.58
CA ILE A 242 -8.68 14.18 6.67
C ILE A 242 -7.27 14.20 6.10
N LYS A 243 -6.37 14.98 6.69
CA LYS A 243 -4.94 14.98 6.35
C LYS A 243 -4.23 13.83 7.04
N VAL A 244 -3.55 12.99 6.26
CA VAL A 244 -2.81 11.86 6.80
C VAL A 244 -1.34 11.95 6.39
N ARG A 245 -0.45 11.71 7.36
CA ARG A 245 0.98 11.55 7.12
C ARG A 245 1.38 10.10 7.35
N ILE A 246 2.02 9.48 6.38
CA ILE A 246 2.54 8.12 6.53
C ILE A 246 4.05 8.17 6.50
N VAL A 247 4.66 7.70 7.59
CA VAL A 247 6.10 7.48 7.71
C VAL A 247 6.34 5.98 7.58
N SER A 248 7.15 5.56 6.61
CA SER A 248 7.35 4.15 6.32
C SER A 248 8.82 3.80 6.06
N ALA A 249 9.20 2.58 6.44
CA ALA A 249 10.53 2.03 6.22
C ALA A 249 10.78 1.60 4.76
N ARG A 250 9.74 1.38 3.97
CA ARG A 250 9.81 0.83 2.60
C ARG A 250 9.18 1.78 1.57
N ALA A 251 9.86 1.98 0.45
CA ALA A 251 9.37 2.66 -0.73
C ALA A 251 8.09 2.01 -1.28
N TYR A 252 7.99 0.67 -1.23
CA TYR A 252 6.74 -0.02 -1.61
C TYR A 252 5.54 0.43 -0.76
N HIS A 253 5.71 0.60 0.56
CA HIS A 253 4.64 1.07 1.44
C HIS A 253 4.26 2.52 1.13
N SER A 254 5.23 3.37 0.81
CA SER A 254 4.96 4.73 0.36
C SER A 254 4.20 4.75 -0.98
N LEU A 255 4.64 3.97 -1.98
CA LEU A 255 3.93 3.85 -3.26
C LEU A 255 2.52 3.29 -3.04
N PHE A 256 2.37 2.37 -2.10
CA PHE A 256 1.08 1.84 -1.73
C PHE A 256 0.13 2.91 -1.23
N MET A 257 0.56 3.73 -0.28
CA MET A 257 -0.28 4.80 0.26
C MET A 257 -0.50 5.94 -0.73
N HIS A 258 0.49 6.26 -1.59
CA HIS A 258 0.33 7.17 -2.72
C HIS A 258 -0.79 6.74 -3.67
N ASN A 259 -0.95 5.43 -3.85
CA ASN A 259 -2.02 4.89 -4.69
C ASN A 259 -3.36 4.81 -3.96
N MET A 260 -3.37 4.45 -2.67
CA MET A 260 -4.59 4.21 -1.91
C MET A 260 -5.25 5.49 -1.39
N CYS A 261 -4.47 6.50 -1.01
CA CYS A 261 -5.00 7.77 -0.55
C CYS A 261 -5.23 8.76 -1.70
N ILE A 262 -5.86 9.88 -1.38
CA ILE A 262 -6.09 10.99 -2.31
C ILE A 262 -4.83 11.84 -2.33
N ARG A 263 -4.27 12.00 -3.54
CA ARG A 263 -3.04 12.76 -3.76
C ARG A 263 -3.32 14.26 -3.68
N PRO A 264 -2.62 14.99 -2.80
CA PRO A 264 -2.67 16.45 -2.80
C PRO A 264 -2.06 17.01 -4.09
N THR A 265 -2.47 18.22 -4.48
CA THR A 265 -1.75 19.04 -5.47
C THR A 265 -0.46 19.59 -4.88
N ASP A 266 0.44 20.11 -5.72
CA ASP A 266 1.68 20.75 -5.25
C ASP A 266 1.40 21.92 -4.28
N GLU A 267 0.38 22.74 -4.59
CA GLU A 267 -0.07 23.83 -3.70
C GLU A 267 -0.65 23.30 -2.37
N GLU A 268 -1.42 22.21 -2.40
CA GLU A 268 -1.93 21.58 -1.17
C GLU A 268 -0.81 20.95 -0.34
N LEU A 269 0.29 20.49 -0.96
CA LEU A 269 1.48 19.99 -0.26
C LEU A 269 2.26 21.12 0.40
N GLU A 270 2.49 22.23 -0.31
CA GLU A 270 3.14 23.42 0.25
C GLU A 270 2.37 23.96 1.47
N ASN A 271 1.04 23.88 1.42
CA ASN A 271 0.14 24.35 2.47
C ASN A 271 -0.42 23.23 3.37
N PHE A 272 0.19 22.04 3.36
CA PHE A 272 -0.38 20.86 4.05
C PHE A 272 -0.49 21.06 5.57
N GLY A 273 0.50 21.75 6.16
CA GLY A 273 0.57 22.02 7.59
C GLY A 273 0.62 20.75 8.43
N THR A 274 -0.02 20.77 9.61
CA THR A 274 -0.04 19.62 10.53
C THR A 274 -1.04 18.56 10.04
N PRO A 275 -0.65 17.26 9.97
CA PRO A 275 -1.59 16.19 9.63
C PRO A 275 -2.63 16.00 10.74
N ASP A 276 -3.82 15.57 10.35
CA ASP A 276 -4.88 15.18 11.29
C ASP A 276 -4.67 13.79 11.87
N PHE A 277 -3.88 12.94 11.20
CA PHE A 277 -3.52 11.60 11.67
C PHE A 277 -2.17 11.16 11.10
N THR A 278 -1.36 10.45 11.90
CA THR A 278 -0.03 9.99 11.47
C THR A 278 0.12 8.48 11.63
N ILE A 279 0.68 7.81 10.63
CA ILE A 279 1.06 6.39 10.69
C ILE A 279 2.59 6.28 10.77
N TYR A 280 3.07 5.52 11.75
CA TYR A 280 4.45 5.05 11.84
C TYR A 280 4.51 3.58 11.44
N ASN A 281 4.81 3.33 10.17
CA ASN A 281 4.96 1.98 9.65
C ASN A 281 6.42 1.51 9.76
N ALA A 282 6.72 0.92 10.91
CA ALA A 282 7.95 0.21 11.22
C ALA A 282 7.76 -1.31 11.08
N GLY A 283 6.89 -1.75 10.16
CA GLY A 283 6.44 -3.14 10.03
C GLY A 283 7.52 -4.19 9.80
N GLN A 284 8.70 -3.78 9.34
CA GLN A 284 9.89 -4.64 9.22
C GLN A 284 10.50 -5.01 10.60
N PHE A 285 10.25 -4.21 11.63
CA PHE A 285 10.77 -4.40 12.97
C PHE A 285 9.74 -5.09 13.87
N PRO A 286 10.10 -6.18 14.57
CA PRO A 286 9.15 -6.90 15.40
C PRO A 286 8.79 -6.11 16.66
N CYS A 287 7.53 -6.25 17.08
CA CYS A 287 7.11 -5.86 18.41
C CYS A 287 7.76 -6.76 19.48
N ASN A 288 8.00 -6.20 20.66
CA ASN A 288 8.44 -6.99 21.80
C ASN A 288 7.25 -7.75 22.41
N ARG A 289 7.21 -9.07 22.21
CA ARG A 289 6.15 -9.96 22.74
C ARG A 289 6.02 -9.97 24.27
N TYR A 290 7.01 -9.44 24.99
CA TYR A 290 6.98 -9.35 26.46
C TYR A 290 6.45 -8.01 26.96
N THR A 291 6.21 -7.05 26.07
CA THR A 291 5.50 -5.81 26.39
C THR A 291 4.03 -6.13 26.73
N HIS A 292 3.44 -5.41 27.68
CA HIS A 292 2.05 -5.61 28.09
C HIS A 292 1.08 -5.55 26.90
N TYR A 293 -0.06 -6.23 26.98
CA TYR A 293 -1.03 -6.42 25.88
C TYR A 293 -0.56 -7.16 24.61
N MET A 294 0.74 -7.42 24.43
CA MET A 294 1.27 -8.09 23.23
C MET A 294 1.05 -9.60 23.26
N THR A 295 0.65 -10.15 22.12
CA THR A 295 0.38 -11.59 21.96
C THR A 295 1.28 -12.26 20.93
N SER A 296 2.04 -11.48 20.17
CA SER A 296 2.95 -11.98 19.14
C SER A 296 4.07 -10.96 18.89
N SER A 297 4.89 -11.20 17.87
CA SER A 297 5.87 -10.22 17.37
C SER A 297 5.26 -9.15 16.48
N THR A 298 3.94 -9.15 16.29
CA THR A 298 3.19 -8.20 15.45
C THR A 298 2.33 -7.31 16.36
N SER A 299 2.24 -6.02 16.03
CA SER A 299 1.32 -5.08 16.69
C SER A 299 0.80 -4.04 15.69
N ILE A 300 -0.49 -3.74 15.79
CA ILE A 300 -1.15 -2.67 15.03
C ILE A 300 -1.91 -1.80 16.02
N ASP A 301 -1.25 -0.75 16.49
CA ASP A 301 -1.73 0.04 17.62
C ASP A 301 -2.35 1.35 17.12
N LEU A 302 -3.55 1.68 17.62
CA LEU A 302 -4.21 2.96 17.35
C LEU A 302 -4.38 3.76 18.65
N ASN A 303 -3.98 5.02 18.62
CA ASN A 303 -4.27 5.99 19.67
C ASN A 303 -5.04 7.17 19.07
N LEU A 304 -6.35 7.22 19.35
CA LEU A 304 -7.26 8.21 18.76
C LEU A 304 -7.08 9.61 19.36
N ALA A 305 -6.72 9.71 20.65
CA ALA A 305 -6.43 10.98 21.30
C ALA A 305 -5.16 11.62 20.73
N ARG A 306 -4.11 10.81 20.51
CA ARG A 306 -2.85 11.26 19.90
C ARG A 306 -2.92 11.40 18.39
N LYS A 307 -3.95 10.80 17.76
CA LYS A 307 -4.13 10.74 16.31
C LYS A 307 -2.96 10.03 15.61
N GLU A 308 -2.54 8.91 16.21
CA GLU A 308 -1.38 8.15 15.77
C GLU A 308 -1.74 6.67 15.61
N MET A 309 -1.07 6.03 14.65
CA MET A 309 -1.07 4.58 14.46
C MET A 309 0.36 4.07 14.35
N VAL A 310 0.65 2.95 15.00
CA VAL A 310 1.98 2.31 14.98
C VAL A 310 1.84 0.89 14.46
N ILE A 311 2.68 0.52 13.49
CA ILE A 311 2.71 -0.82 12.91
C ILE A 311 4.09 -1.43 13.13
N LEU A 312 4.12 -2.59 13.77
CA LEU A 312 5.32 -3.39 14.04
C LEU A 312 5.09 -4.85 13.63
N GLY A 313 6.12 -5.49 13.08
CA GLY A 313 6.16 -6.93 12.82
C GLY A 313 5.17 -7.45 11.78
N THR A 314 4.72 -6.60 10.86
CA THR A 314 3.95 -6.97 9.68
C THR A 314 4.27 -6.01 8.56
N GLN A 315 4.55 -6.51 7.36
CA GLN A 315 4.78 -5.67 6.18
C GLN A 315 3.61 -5.73 5.21
N TYR A 316 2.47 -6.30 5.64
CA TYR A 316 1.24 -6.32 4.86
C TYR A 316 0.65 -4.91 4.75
N ALA A 317 0.58 -4.36 3.54
CA ALA A 317 0.15 -2.98 3.33
C ALA A 317 -1.31 -2.73 3.72
N GLY A 318 -2.15 -3.77 3.66
CA GLY A 318 -3.56 -3.68 4.04
C GLY A 318 -3.79 -3.25 5.49
N GLU A 319 -2.80 -3.37 6.38
CA GLU A 319 -2.90 -2.83 7.75
C GLU A 319 -3.00 -1.29 7.74
N MET A 320 -2.20 -0.59 6.91
CA MET A 320 -2.29 0.88 6.81
C MET A 320 -3.66 1.31 6.27
N LYS A 321 -4.13 0.66 5.19
CA LYS A 321 -5.46 0.91 4.59
C LYS A 321 -6.57 0.73 5.64
N LYS A 322 -6.65 -0.45 6.26
CA LYS A 322 -7.73 -0.77 7.22
C LYS A 322 -7.59 -0.07 8.56
N GLY A 323 -6.38 0.37 8.93
CA GLY A 323 -6.13 1.28 10.05
C GLY A 323 -6.79 2.63 9.83
N LEU A 324 -6.53 3.27 8.68
CA LEU A 324 -7.18 4.54 8.31
C LEU A 324 -8.70 4.38 8.16
N PHE A 325 -9.17 3.26 7.60
CA PHE A 325 -10.60 2.98 7.55
C PHE A 325 -11.23 2.88 8.94
N SER A 326 -10.54 2.24 9.91
CA SER A 326 -10.98 2.20 11.31
C SER A 326 -11.11 3.61 11.91
N VAL A 327 -10.17 4.51 11.57
CA VAL A 327 -10.22 5.93 11.99
C VAL A 327 -11.44 6.63 11.36
N MET A 328 -11.71 6.41 10.07
CA MET A 328 -12.88 6.97 9.40
C MET A 328 -14.20 6.45 9.98
N HIS A 329 -14.27 5.16 10.32
CA HIS A 329 -15.41 4.56 11.02
C HIS A 329 -15.65 5.13 12.42
N TYR A 330 -14.65 5.74 13.05
CA TYR A 330 -14.81 6.45 14.31
C TYR A 330 -15.16 7.93 14.10
N LEU A 331 -14.41 8.65 13.25
CA LEU A 331 -14.56 10.09 13.07
C LEU A 331 -15.83 10.49 12.34
N MET A 332 -16.25 9.75 11.31
CA MET A 332 -17.39 10.13 10.48
C MET A 332 -18.72 10.07 11.24
N PRO A 333 -19.03 9.02 12.04
CA PRO A 333 -20.24 9.02 12.86
C PRO A 333 -20.30 10.16 13.87
N LYS A 334 -19.15 10.61 14.43
CA LYS A 334 -19.11 11.80 15.30
C LYS A 334 -19.55 13.07 14.57
N ARG A 335 -19.40 13.11 13.23
CA ARG A 335 -19.89 14.17 12.34
C ARG A 335 -21.27 13.89 11.75
N GLN A 336 -21.98 12.87 12.24
CA GLN A 336 -23.27 12.40 11.70
C GLN A 336 -23.19 11.93 10.23
N ILE A 337 -22.03 11.41 9.83
CA ILE A 337 -21.79 10.84 8.50
C ILE A 337 -21.66 9.34 8.62
N LEU A 338 -22.41 8.61 7.80
CA LEU A 338 -22.40 7.16 7.79
C LEU A 338 -21.17 6.67 7.01
N SER A 339 -20.20 6.06 7.68
CA SER A 339 -19.08 5.41 7.01
C SER A 339 -19.44 3.95 6.68
N LEU A 340 -19.08 3.50 5.48
CA LEU A 340 -19.56 2.26 4.86
C LEU A 340 -18.40 1.43 4.32
N HIS A 341 -18.49 0.11 4.52
CA HIS A 341 -17.63 -0.87 3.84
C HIS A 341 -18.41 -1.44 2.63
N SER A 342 -18.30 -0.80 1.48
CA SER A 342 -19.10 -1.07 0.28
C SER A 342 -18.34 -0.78 -1.02
N GLY A 343 -18.66 -1.49 -2.09
CA GLY A 343 -18.42 -0.97 -3.44
C GLY A 343 -19.47 0.08 -3.80
N CYS A 344 -19.15 1.00 -4.71
CA CYS A 344 -20.07 2.06 -5.12
C CYS A 344 -19.83 2.46 -6.58
N ASN A 345 -20.92 2.55 -7.36
CA ASN A 345 -20.87 3.06 -8.73
C ASN A 345 -22.10 3.93 -9.03
N MET A 346 -22.03 4.64 -10.15
CA MET A 346 -23.05 5.59 -10.59
C MET A 346 -23.40 5.38 -12.05
N GLY A 347 -24.70 5.30 -12.37
CA GLY A 347 -25.17 5.23 -13.73
C GLY A 347 -24.94 6.54 -14.49
N ILE A 348 -25.17 6.50 -15.81
CA ILE A 348 -25.02 7.67 -16.68
C ILE A 348 -26.00 8.78 -16.27
N ASP A 349 -27.18 8.42 -15.79
CA ASP A 349 -28.23 9.33 -15.34
C ASP A 349 -28.05 9.78 -13.87
N GLY A 350 -26.97 9.36 -13.21
CA GLY A 350 -26.60 9.78 -11.86
C GLY A 350 -27.07 8.87 -10.73
N ASP A 351 -27.86 7.83 -11.02
CA ASP A 351 -28.32 6.87 -10.01
C ASP A 351 -27.14 6.15 -9.35
N VAL A 352 -27.08 6.18 -8.02
CA VAL A 352 -26.00 5.57 -7.24
C VAL A 352 -26.42 4.21 -6.71
N ALA A 353 -25.54 3.22 -6.84
CA ALA A 353 -25.71 1.88 -6.28
C ALA A 353 -24.56 1.55 -5.31
N LEU A 354 -24.91 1.06 -4.12
CA LEU A 354 -23.97 0.61 -3.08
C LEU A 354 -24.00 -0.92 -2.96
N PHE A 355 -22.82 -1.53 -2.87
CA PHE A 355 -22.63 -2.99 -2.85
C PHE A 355 -21.95 -3.39 -1.53
N PHE A 356 -22.73 -3.90 -0.58
CA PHE A 356 -22.22 -4.42 0.69
C PHE A 356 -21.84 -5.88 0.56
N GLY A 357 -20.82 -6.31 1.30
CA GLY A 357 -20.38 -7.70 1.30
C GLY A 357 -19.03 -7.89 1.98
N LEU A 358 -18.73 -9.11 2.39
CA LEU A 358 -17.42 -9.44 2.93
C LEU A 358 -16.37 -9.49 1.81
N SER A 359 -15.10 -9.64 2.18
CA SER A 359 -14.04 -9.81 1.19
C SER A 359 -14.26 -11.07 0.38
N GLY A 360 -14.15 -10.99 -0.94
CA GLY A 360 -14.38 -12.12 -1.85
C GLY A 360 -15.85 -12.42 -2.17
N THR A 361 -16.82 -11.60 -1.76
CA THR A 361 -18.25 -11.80 -2.13
C THR A 361 -18.65 -11.11 -3.43
N GLY A 362 -17.70 -10.63 -4.23
CA GLY A 362 -17.95 -10.00 -5.53
C GLY A 362 -18.19 -8.48 -5.50
N LYS A 363 -17.94 -7.78 -4.37
CA LYS A 363 -18.09 -6.31 -4.29
C LYS A 363 -17.36 -5.57 -5.42
N THR A 364 -16.05 -5.75 -5.51
CA THR A 364 -15.20 -5.09 -6.51
C THR A 364 -15.68 -5.44 -7.92
N THR A 365 -15.91 -6.72 -8.21
CA THR A 365 -16.37 -7.21 -9.51
C THR A 365 -17.73 -6.60 -9.91
N LEU A 366 -18.72 -6.57 -9.01
CA LEU A 366 -20.05 -6.01 -9.27
C LEU A 366 -20.06 -4.47 -9.35
N SER A 367 -19.20 -3.81 -8.59
CA SER A 367 -19.05 -2.35 -8.67
C SER A 367 -18.36 -1.90 -9.97
N THR A 368 -17.55 -2.77 -10.59
CA THR A 368 -16.80 -2.49 -11.83
C THR A 368 -17.63 -2.87 -13.07
N ASP A 369 -18.71 -2.13 -13.29
CA ASP A 369 -19.56 -2.27 -14.48
C ASP A 369 -19.12 -1.30 -15.58
N HIS A 370 -18.86 -1.80 -16.79
CA HIS A 370 -18.48 -1.01 -17.97
C HIS A 370 -19.47 0.11 -18.35
N ASN A 371 -20.74 -0.03 -17.98
CA ASN A 371 -21.80 0.94 -18.24
C ASN A 371 -21.98 1.98 -17.13
N ARG A 372 -21.26 1.84 -16.02
CA ARG A 372 -21.39 2.72 -14.85
C ARG A 372 -20.03 3.35 -14.51
N TYR A 373 -20.05 4.52 -13.88
CA TYR A 373 -18.85 5.18 -13.37
C TYR A 373 -18.53 4.60 -12.00
N LEU A 374 -17.30 4.10 -11.81
CA LEU A 374 -16.84 3.64 -10.50
C LEU A 374 -16.60 4.85 -9.60
N ILE A 375 -17.20 4.85 -8.40
CA ILE A 375 -16.91 5.83 -7.34
C ILE A 375 -15.79 5.29 -6.46
N GLY A 376 -15.90 4.03 -6.02
CA GLY A 376 -14.87 3.30 -5.27
C GLY A 376 -15.28 1.84 -5.06
N ASP A 377 -14.34 0.96 -4.75
CA ASP A 377 -14.57 -0.48 -4.66
C ASP A 377 -14.78 -1.00 -3.23
N ASP A 378 -14.43 -0.22 -2.20
CA ASP A 378 -14.35 -0.73 -0.84
C ASP A 378 -14.85 0.24 0.25
N GLU A 379 -14.47 1.53 0.26
CA GLU A 379 -14.69 2.40 1.44
C GLU A 379 -15.35 3.74 1.09
N HIS A 380 -16.54 4.00 1.66
CA HIS A 380 -17.33 5.22 1.37
C HIS A 380 -17.83 5.92 2.63
N CYS A 381 -18.20 7.19 2.46
CA CYS A 381 -19.00 7.95 3.41
C CYS A 381 -20.32 8.36 2.75
N TRP A 382 -21.40 8.36 3.52
CA TRP A 382 -22.71 8.85 3.11
C TRP A 382 -23.15 9.95 4.08
N SER A 383 -23.20 11.17 3.57
CA SER A 383 -23.65 12.38 4.27
C SER A 383 -25.01 12.87 3.73
N ASP A 384 -25.52 13.96 4.29
CA ASP A 384 -26.72 14.64 3.77
C ASP A 384 -26.53 15.16 2.33
N TYR A 385 -25.28 15.27 1.87
CA TYR A 385 -24.94 15.76 0.53
C TYR A 385 -24.70 14.65 -0.49
N GLY A 386 -24.64 13.38 -0.07
CA GLY A 386 -24.43 12.25 -0.98
C GLY A 386 -23.36 11.27 -0.52
N VAL A 387 -22.81 10.53 -1.49
CA VAL A 387 -21.79 9.51 -1.24
C VAL A 387 -20.42 9.98 -1.74
N SER A 388 -19.41 9.88 -0.89
CA SER A 388 -18.01 10.16 -1.21
C SER A 388 -17.13 8.91 -1.00
N ASN A 389 -16.12 8.75 -1.85
CA ASN A 389 -15.09 7.73 -1.64
C ASN A 389 -14.10 8.22 -0.57
N ILE A 390 -13.67 7.32 0.32
CA ILE A 390 -12.63 7.59 1.31
C ILE A 390 -11.25 7.56 0.66
N GLU A 391 -11.08 6.72 -0.36
CA GLU A 391 -9.81 6.36 -0.98
C GLU A 391 -9.55 7.10 -2.30
N GLY A 392 -8.28 7.18 -2.73
CA GLY A 392 -7.89 7.56 -4.08
C GLY A 392 -7.59 6.37 -5.00
N GLY A 393 -7.48 5.18 -4.44
CA GLY A 393 -7.06 3.95 -5.12
C GLY A 393 -8.14 2.89 -5.19
N CYS A 394 -7.69 1.65 -5.41
CA CYS A 394 -8.44 0.41 -5.20
C CYS A 394 -7.44 -0.64 -4.70
N TYR A 395 -7.90 -1.65 -3.98
CA TYR A 395 -7.04 -2.71 -3.44
C TYR A 395 -7.65 -4.08 -3.80
N ALA A 396 -7.49 -4.46 -5.06
CA ALA A 396 -8.25 -5.55 -5.67
C ALA A 396 -7.52 -6.89 -5.59
N LYS A 397 -8.26 -7.97 -5.29
CA LYS A 397 -7.74 -9.34 -5.34
C LYS A 397 -7.48 -9.73 -6.80
N CYS A 398 -6.28 -10.21 -7.09
CA CYS A 398 -5.86 -10.62 -8.44
C CYS A 398 -5.68 -12.13 -8.58
N ILE A 399 -6.12 -12.93 -7.61
CA ILE A 399 -6.05 -14.39 -7.73
C ILE A 399 -7.01 -14.86 -8.81
N ASP A 400 -6.54 -15.76 -9.68
CA ASP A 400 -7.28 -16.27 -10.84
C ASP A 400 -7.75 -15.17 -11.81
N LEU A 401 -7.10 -13.99 -11.77
CA LEU A 401 -7.38 -12.86 -12.67
C LEU A 401 -7.10 -13.26 -14.12
N SER A 402 -8.06 -13.00 -15.00
CA SER A 402 -7.91 -13.16 -16.45
C SER A 402 -8.40 -11.92 -17.18
N ARG A 403 -7.75 -11.61 -18.30
CA ARG A 403 -8.09 -10.43 -19.11
C ARG A 403 -9.51 -10.50 -19.66
N GLU A 404 -10.00 -11.70 -19.94
CA GLU A 404 -11.32 -11.94 -20.52
C GLU A 404 -12.43 -11.68 -19.50
N LYS A 405 -12.21 -12.09 -18.24
CA LYS A 405 -13.20 -11.93 -17.16
C LYS A 405 -13.23 -10.52 -16.59
N GLU A 406 -12.05 -9.93 -16.37
CA GLU A 406 -11.90 -8.65 -15.66
C GLU A 406 -10.94 -7.72 -16.42
N PRO A 407 -11.29 -7.28 -17.65
CA PRO A 407 -10.40 -6.51 -18.52
C PRO A 407 -9.99 -5.16 -17.91
N ASP A 408 -10.87 -4.50 -17.17
CA ASP A 408 -10.57 -3.20 -16.56
C ASP A 408 -9.52 -3.31 -15.45
N ILE A 409 -9.61 -4.35 -14.61
CA ILE A 409 -8.60 -4.65 -13.59
C ILE A 409 -7.30 -5.06 -14.28
N TRP A 410 -7.36 -5.98 -15.24
CA TRP A 410 -6.18 -6.42 -16.00
C TRP A 410 -5.42 -5.26 -16.66
N ASN A 411 -6.12 -4.32 -17.30
CA ASN A 411 -5.51 -3.21 -18.01
C ASN A 411 -4.96 -2.11 -17.08
N ALA A 412 -5.39 -2.08 -15.82
CA ALA A 412 -4.90 -1.12 -14.84
C ALA A 412 -3.53 -1.56 -14.24
N ILE A 413 -3.28 -2.88 -14.26
CA ILE A 413 -2.08 -3.62 -14.68
C ILE A 413 -0.83 -2.92 -15.23
N LYS A 414 -0.27 -1.85 -14.69
CA LYS A 414 0.87 -1.16 -15.34
C LYS A 414 1.83 -0.42 -14.42
N PHE A 415 2.81 0.30 -14.99
CA PHE A 415 3.67 1.21 -14.22
C PHE A 415 2.88 2.11 -13.24
N GLY A 416 3.41 2.24 -12.03
CA GLY A 416 2.76 2.86 -10.88
C GLY A 416 1.92 1.88 -10.04
N THR A 417 1.72 0.64 -10.49
CA THR A 417 0.98 -0.38 -9.75
C THR A 417 1.91 -1.18 -8.85
N VAL A 418 1.48 -1.51 -7.62
CA VAL A 418 2.09 -2.54 -6.79
C VAL A 418 1.34 -3.85 -6.96
N LEU A 419 2.07 -4.94 -7.14
CA LEU A 419 1.58 -6.30 -7.03
C LEU A 419 2.15 -6.95 -5.77
N GLU A 420 1.30 -7.15 -4.77
CA GLU A 420 1.69 -7.72 -3.49
C GLU A 420 1.57 -9.25 -3.53
N ASN A 421 2.66 -9.94 -3.17
CA ASN A 421 2.78 -11.38 -3.02
C ASN A 421 2.60 -12.24 -4.27
N VAL A 422 2.52 -11.66 -5.47
CA VAL A 422 2.37 -12.39 -6.74
C VAL A 422 3.57 -13.27 -7.07
N VAL A 423 3.31 -14.39 -7.74
CA VAL A 423 4.33 -15.22 -8.37
C VAL A 423 4.44 -14.83 -9.85
N PHE A 424 5.67 -14.77 -10.37
CA PHE A 424 5.92 -14.45 -11.77
C PHE A 424 7.11 -15.27 -12.32
N ASP A 425 7.19 -15.37 -13.64
CA ASP A 425 8.31 -16.01 -14.33
C ASP A 425 9.60 -15.17 -14.20
N GLU A 426 10.70 -15.78 -13.77
CA GLU A 426 11.94 -15.05 -13.48
C GLU A 426 12.58 -14.35 -14.68
N HIS A 427 12.40 -14.87 -15.90
CA HIS A 427 13.02 -14.32 -17.11
C HIS A 427 12.09 -13.37 -17.86
N ILE A 428 10.88 -13.81 -18.21
CA ILE A 428 9.94 -12.99 -18.99
C ILE A 428 9.12 -12.03 -18.12
N ARG A 429 9.16 -12.21 -16.79
CA ARG A 429 8.49 -11.34 -15.80
C ARG A 429 6.97 -11.30 -15.90
N GLU A 430 6.37 -12.28 -16.57
CA GLU A 430 4.92 -12.44 -16.64
C GLU A 430 4.37 -13.02 -15.33
N VAL A 431 3.27 -12.45 -14.85
CA VAL A 431 2.65 -12.82 -13.57
C VAL A 431 1.75 -14.03 -13.76
N GLU A 432 1.88 -15.01 -12.88
CA GLU A 432 1.04 -16.20 -12.84
C GLU A 432 -0.09 -16.04 -11.80
N TYR A 433 -1.17 -15.36 -12.20
CA TYR A 433 -2.29 -15.05 -11.29
C TYR A 433 -3.03 -16.28 -10.73
N GLY A 434 -2.87 -17.46 -11.34
CA GLY A 434 -3.46 -18.72 -10.84
C GLY A 434 -2.60 -19.46 -9.82
N ASP A 435 -1.33 -19.08 -9.66
CA ASP A 435 -0.45 -19.71 -8.67
C ASP A 435 -0.91 -19.33 -7.25
N LYS A 436 -0.77 -20.21 -6.25
CA LYS A 436 -1.19 -19.95 -4.85
C LYS A 436 -0.09 -20.30 -3.84
N SER A 437 1.15 -20.49 -4.30
CA SER A 437 2.28 -20.99 -3.51
C SER A 437 2.73 -20.03 -2.43
N VAL A 438 2.68 -18.72 -2.69
CA VAL A 438 2.96 -17.67 -1.69
C VAL A 438 1.71 -17.41 -0.85
N THR A 439 0.58 -17.09 -1.49
CA THR A 439 -0.70 -16.83 -0.82
C THR A 439 -1.86 -16.93 -1.82
N GLY A 440 -3.08 -17.09 -1.31
CA GLY A 440 -4.31 -16.94 -2.10
C GLY A 440 -4.79 -15.49 -2.24
N ILE A 441 -4.00 -14.52 -1.78
CA ILE A 441 -4.33 -13.10 -1.80
C ILE A 441 -3.24 -12.34 -2.58
N TYR A 442 -3.44 -12.21 -3.89
CA TYR A 442 -2.69 -11.26 -4.71
C TYR A 442 -3.39 -9.94 -4.77
N ILE A 443 -2.65 -8.86 -4.68
CA ILE A 443 -3.29 -7.55 -4.57
C ILE A 443 -2.63 -6.52 -5.44
N MET A 444 -3.48 -5.81 -6.17
CA MET A 444 -3.12 -4.70 -7.03
C MET A 444 -3.68 -3.39 -6.48
N ASN A 445 -2.87 -2.33 -6.57
CA ASN A 445 -3.27 -1.01 -6.11
C ASN A 445 -3.09 0.12 -7.13
N ASN A 446 -3.69 0.05 -8.31
CA ASN A 446 -3.83 1.24 -9.15
C ASN A 446 -4.97 0.98 -10.13
N LEU A 447 -6.11 1.62 -9.93
CA LEU A 447 -7.21 1.56 -10.90
C LEU A 447 -7.24 2.89 -11.66
N GLY A 448 -6.44 2.98 -12.72
CA GLY A 448 -6.56 3.97 -13.78
C GLY A 448 -7.82 3.74 -14.63
N VAL A 449 -8.97 3.51 -13.99
CA VAL A 449 -10.25 3.27 -14.67
C VAL A 449 -10.64 4.56 -15.38
N LYS A 450 -10.76 4.47 -16.71
CA LYS A 450 -11.08 5.59 -17.61
C LYS A 450 -12.38 6.32 -17.25
N LYS A 451 -13.26 5.69 -16.46
CA LYS A 451 -14.56 6.18 -16.01
C LYS A 451 -14.64 6.25 -14.48
N ARG A 452 -13.79 7.05 -13.84
CA ARG A 452 -13.96 7.45 -12.43
C ARG A 452 -14.62 8.81 -12.34
N LYS A 453 -15.62 8.94 -11.47
CA LYS A 453 -16.00 10.23 -10.90
C LYS A 453 -15.49 10.28 -9.48
N PHE A 454 -14.58 11.22 -9.24
CA PHE A 454 -14.04 11.53 -7.91
C PHE A 454 -14.93 12.50 -7.12
N LEU A 455 -15.95 13.07 -7.77
CA LEU A 455 -16.77 14.14 -7.24
C LEU A 455 -18.03 13.60 -6.58
N ASP A 456 -18.14 13.93 -5.28
CA ASP A 456 -19.34 14.42 -4.59
C ASP A 456 -20.63 14.21 -5.41
N VAL A 457 -21.10 12.96 -5.41
CA VAL A 457 -22.36 12.67 -6.10
C VAL A 457 -23.45 13.20 -5.19
N LYS A 458 -23.93 14.40 -5.50
CA LYS A 458 -25.12 15.03 -4.90
C LYS A 458 -26.42 14.30 -5.25
N GLN A 459 -26.40 12.97 -5.17
CA GLN A 459 -27.55 12.12 -5.37
C GLN A 459 -27.48 10.97 -4.35
N PHE A 460 -28.58 10.80 -3.65
CA PHE A 460 -28.76 9.73 -2.67
C PHE A 460 -28.70 8.37 -3.35
N GLY A 461 -28.10 7.37 -2.66
CA GLY A 461 -28.12 5.98 -3.10
C GLY A 461 -29.54 5.55 -3.44
N ARG A 462 -29.81 5.23 -4.71
CA ARG A 462 -31.12 4.75 -5.16
C ARG A 462 -31.25 3.24 -4.95
N GLU A 463 -30.13 2.53 -4.98
CA GLU A 463 -30.08 1.09 -4.77
C GLU A 463 -29.02 0.71 -3.72
N ILE A 464 -29.41 -0.12 -2.76
CA ILE A 464 -28.52 -0.74 -1.78
C ILE A 464 -28.60 -2.25 -2.00
N ILE A 465 -27.45 -2.84 -2.31
CA ILE A 465 -27.32 -4.25 -2.67
C ILE A 465 -26.47 -4.94 -1.61
N PHE A 466 -27.03 -5.95 -0.94
CA PHE A 466 -26.30 -6.81 -0.02
C PHE A 466 -25.89 -8.09 -0.74
N THR A 467 -24.58 -8.28 -0.93
CA THR A 467 -23.98 -9.46 -1.53
C THR A 467 -23.59 -10.46 -0.43
N HIS A 468 -23.92 -11.72 -0.64
CA HIS A 468 -23.57 -12.79 0.28
C HIS A 468 -23.25 -14.06 -0.51
N CYS A 469 -22.23 -14.79 -0.08
CA CYS A 469 -21.87 -16.09 -0.65
C CYS A 469 -22.27 -17.17 0.38
N THR A 470 -23.37 -17.88 0.11
CA THR A 470 -23.78 -19.02 0.92
C THR A 470 -23.11 -20.28 0.38
N GLY A 471 -22.52 -21.09 1.28
CA GLY A 471 -22.14 -22.48 0.95
C GLY A 471 -23.34 -23.43 0.86
N GLN A 472 -24.56 -22.91 0.98
CA GLN A 472 -25.81 -23.67 0.98
C GLN A 472 -26.83 -23.01 0.05
N PHE A 473 -27.43 -23.77 -0.85
CA PHE A 473 -28.32 -23.32 -1.94
C PHE A 473 -29.69 -22.75 -1.49
N TRP A 474 -29.87 -22.35 -0.23
CA TRP A 474 -31.18 -21.96 0.33
C TRP A 474 -31.58 -20.51 0.06
N THR A 475 -30.69 -19.68 -0.49
CA THR A 475 -30.97 -18.26 -0.77
C THR A 475 -31.40 -18.06 -2.21
N LYS A 476 -32.52 -17.36 -2.43
CA LYS A 476 -32.92 -16.93 -3.78
C LYS A 476 -31.84 -16.03 -4.40
N PRO A 477 -31.63 -16.06 -5.74
CA PRO A 477 -30.62 -15.24 -6.41
C PRO A 477 -30.76 -13.72 -6.17
N LYS A 478 -31.99 -13.22 -5.94
CA LYS A 478 -32.27 -11.84 -5.55
C LYS A 478 -33.50 -11.81 -4.64
N THR A 479 -33.44 -11.02 -3.57
CA THR A 479 -34.55 -10.77 -2.65
C THR A 479 -34.60 -9.28 -2.35
N GLN A 480 -35.79 -8.67 -2.47
CA GLN A 480 -36.00 -7.30 -2.02
C GLN A 480 -36.26 -7.31 -0.52
N LEU A 481 -35.47 -6.54 0.23
CA LEU A 481 -35.65 -6.34 1.67
C LEU A 481 -36.66 -5.21 1.90
N ASN A 482 -37.44 -5.32 2.97
CA ASN A 482 -38.45 -4.33 3.36
C ASN A 482 -37.83 -3.05 3.91
#